data_AF-A0A1D6L0W0-F1
#
_entry.id   AF-A0A1D6L0W0-F1
#
_cell.length_a   1.000
_cell.length_b   1.000
_cell.length_c   1.000
_cell.angle_alpha   90.00
_cell.angle_beta   90.00
_cell.angle_gamma   90.00
#
_symmetry.space_group_name_H-M   'P 1'
#
loop_
_entity.id
_entity.type
_entity.pdbx_description
1 polymer ?
#
loop_
_entity_poly.entity_id
_entity_poly.type
_entity_poly.pdbx_seq_one_letter_code
_entity_poly.pdbx_strand_id
1 'polypeptide(L)'
;MDGVRCMESPAAGDAPHSSFRTLGPTLLVSMGYLDFGKWLVAVEAGSRFGYDLVLLVLLFNLSAILCQYLSSCIGIVTKKNLAEICHQEYDQKICVVLGLQAGLSLLTSEFTMIAGIVVGFNLVFESNNPITVVCFTSVVVNLLPYTLSLLDKRKAGMFNAYASGFTLVCFVLGLLVSHPKTPVNTNVMFPKLSGESAYSLMVLLGTNIIVHNFYTHSSVVQVNF
;
A
#
# COMPACT_ATOMS: atom_id res chain seq x y z
N MET A 1 -34.51 -31.56 -9.51
CA MET A 1 -35.47 -30.60 -8.93
C MET A 1 -35.12 -30.46 -7.47
N ASP A 2 -35.10 -29.21 -7.00
CA ASP A 2 -34.70 -28.71 -5.68
C ASP A 2 -33.19 -28.54 -5.41
N GLY A 3 -32.77 -27.28 -5.24
CA GLY A 3 -31.44 -26.97 -4.69
C GLY A 3 -30.84 -25.58 -4.98
N VAL A 4 -31.45 -24.70 -5.78
CA VAL A 4 -30.91 -23.35 -6.04
C VAL A 4 -31.87 -22.29 -5.51
N ARG A 5 -31.79 -22.06 -4.20
CA ARG A 5 -32.37 -20.89 -3.53
C ARG A 5 -31.21 -20.10 -2.92
N CYS A 6 -31.30 -18.77 -2.96
CA CYS A 6 -30.32 -17.75 -2.56
C CYS A 6 -29.35 -17.26 -3.66
N MET A 7 -29.92 -16.76 -4.77
CA MET A 7 -29.64 -15.35 -5.11
C MET A 7 -30.25 -14.49 -4.00
N GLU A 8 -29.43 -13.83 -3.19
CA GLU A 8 -29.86 -12.65 -2.45
C GLU A 8 -28.90 -11.50 -2.73
N SER A 9 -29.45 -10.58 -3.52
CA SER A 9 -29.00 -9.23 -3.79
C SER A 9 -28.67 -8.46 -2.50
N PRO A 10 -27.58 -7.68 -2.44
CA PRO A 10 -27.28 -6.82 -1.31
C PRO A 10 -28.12 -5.53 -1.41
N ALA A 11 -29.35 -5.56 -0.90
CA ALA A 11 -30.14 -4.36 -0.66
C ALA A 11 -31.22 -4.58 0.41
N ALA A 12 -30.87 -4.36 1.69
CA ALA A 12 -31.79 -3.89 2.74
C ALA A 12 -30.98 -3.61 4.03
N GLY A 13 -31.26 -2.47 4.66
CA GLY A 13 -30.46 -1.90 5.74
C GLY A 13 -30.74 -2.40 7.16
N ASP A 14 -30.05 -1.72 8.09
CA ASP A 14 -30.05 -1.76 9.55
C ASP A 14 -29.29 -2.88 10.30
N ALA A 15 -28.03 -2.57 10.68
CA ALA A 15 -27.53 -2.69 12.07
C ALA A 15 -26.14 -2.04 12.24
N PRO A 16 -25.94 -1.04 13.14
CA PRO A 16 -24.66 -0.31 13.31
C PRO A 16 -23.55 -1.10 14.05
N HIS A 17 -23.82 -2.32 14.53
CA HIS A 17 -22.89 -3.07 15.39
C HIS A 17 -21.93 -4.03 14.64
N SER A 18 -22.11 -4.22 13.34
CA SER A 18 -21.23 -5.08 12.52
C SER A 18 -19.96 -4.34 12.06
N SER A 19 -20.03 -3.02 11.88
CA SER A 19 -18.96 -2.25 11.23
C SER A 19 -17.63 -2.26 11.99
N PHE A 20 -17.66 -2.29 13.33
CA PHE A 20 -16.44 -2.30 14.15
C PHE A 20 -15.68 -3.63 14.13
N ARG A 21 -16.36 -4.75 13.88
CA ARG A 21 -15.72 -6.07 13.86
C ARG A 21 -15.02 -6.36 12.52
N THR A 22 -15.51 -5.77 11.43
CA THR A 22 -14.88 -5.78 10.10
C THR A 22 -13.85 -4.67 9.89
N LEU A 23 -13.94 -3.56 10.64
CA LEU A 23 -12.95 -2.47 10.57
C LEU A 23 -11.53 -2.93 10.91
N GLY A 24 -11.34 -3.81 11.89
CA GLY A 24 -10.00 -4.29 12.29
C GLY A 24 -9.25 -5.01 11.15
N PRO A 25 -9.84 -6.05 10.53
CA PRO A 25 -9.27 -6.69 9.34
C PRO A 25 -9.11 -5.73 8.15
N THR A 26 -10.07 -4.85 7.90
CA THR A 26 -10.00 -3.88 6.79
C THR A 26 -8.90 -2.83 7.00
N LEU A 27 -8.67 -2.37 8.23
CA LEU A 27 -7.56 -1.48 8.59
C LEU A 27 -6.21 -2.18 8.48
N LEU A 28 -6.13 -3.47 8.85
CA LEU A 28 -4.93 -4.29 8.66
C LEU A 28 -4.57 -4.46 7.18
N VAL A 29 -5.56 -4.72 6.32
CA VAL A 29 -5.34 -4.81 4.87
C VAL A 29 -4.98 -3.45 4.28
N SER A 30 -5.58 -2.37 4.78
CA SER A 30 -5.24 -1.00 4.36
C SER A 30 -3.80 -0.60 4.76
N MET A 31 -3.29 -1.13 5.87
CA MET A 31 -1.90 -0.95 6.30
C MET A 31 -0.88 -1.66 5.41
N GLY A 32 -1.22 -2.80 4.82
CA GLY A 32 -0.37 -3.45 3.81
C GLY A 32 -0.13 -2.57 2.59
N TYR A 33 -0.95 -1.53 2.40
CA TYR A 33 -0.80 -0.55 1.32
C TYR A 33 0.03 0.67 1.71
N LEU A 34 0.29 0.89 3.00
CA LEU A 34 1.07 2.00 3.52
C LEU A 34 2.55 1.64 3.53
N ASP A 35 3.17 1.76 2.36
CA ASP A 35 4.61 1.66 2.21
C ASP A 35 5.27 3.02 2.51
N PHE A 36 6.17 3.04 3.49
CA PHE A 36 6.91 4.26 3.88
C PHE A 36 7.75 4.83 2.71
N GLY A 37 8.16 3.96 1.79
CA GLY A 37 8.83 4.37 0.55
C GLY A 37 7.93 5.20 -0.36
N LYS A 38 6.70 4.73 -0.61
CA LYS A 38 5.69 5.49 -1.38
C LYS A 38 5.39 6.84 -0.74
N TRP A 39 5.31 6.89 0.59
CA TRP A 39 5.11 8.14 1.33
C TRP A 39 6.27 9.12 1.16
N LEU A 40 7.51 8.63 1.25
CA LEU A 40 8.70 9.47 1.09
C LEU A 40 8.71 10.14 -0.30
N VAL A 41 8.49 9.38 -1.36
CA VAL A 41 8.47 9.92 -2.74
C VAL A 41 7.33 10.92 -2.93
N ALA A 42 6.16 10.66 -2.35
CA ALA A 42 5.02 11.58 -2.42
C ALA A 42 5.27 12.90 -1.67
N VAL A 43 5.88 12.85 -0.49
CA VAL A 43 6.24 14.04 0.30
C VAL A 43 7.34 14.84 -0.40
N GLU A 44 8.35 14.16 -0.96
CA GLU A 44 9.41 14.83 -1.73
C GLU A 44 8.85 15.53 -2.99
N ALA A 45 8.00 14.83 -3.74
CA ALA A 45 7.35 15.40 -4.92
C ALA A 45 6.43 16.59 -4.56
N GLY A 46 5.66 16.48 -3.47
CA GLY A 46 4.79 17.55 -2.98
C GLY A 46 5.58 18.78 -2.48
N SER A 47 6.75 18.57 -1.88
CA SER A 47 7.64 19.66 -1.45
C SER A 47 8.21 20.44 -2.65
N ARG A 48 8.57 19.74 -3.74
CA ARG A 48 9.17 20.36 -4.93
C ARG A 48 8.16 21.00 -5.88
N PHE A 49 7.00 20.38 -6.08
CA PHE A 49 6.03 20.76 -7.12
C PHE A 49 4.67 21.19 -6.56
N GLY A 50 4.51 21.23 -5.24
CA GLY A 50 3.26 21.66 -4.60
C GLY A 50 2.06 20.83 -5.03
N TYR A 51 0.98 21.51 -5.44
CA TYR A 51 -0.29 20.89 -5.80
C TYR A 51 -0.40 20.44 -7.28
N ASP A 52 0.61 20.75 -8.12
CA ASP A 52 0.52 20.50 -9.56
C ASP A 52 0.44 19.00 -9.89
N LEU A 53 1.08 18.14 -9.08
CA LEU A 53 1.11 16.69 -9.30
C LEU A 53 -0.07 15.95 -8.63
N VAL A 54 -0.86 16.61 -7.79
CA VAL A 54 -1.85 15.95 -6.92
C VAL A 54 -2.93 15.22 -7.73
N LEU A 55 -3.43 15.83 -8.81
CA LEU A 55 -4.44 15.20 -9.66
C LEU A 55 -3.93 13.92 -10.33
N LEU A 56 -2.70 13.94 -10.83
CA LEU A 56 -2.08 12.78 -11.46
C LEU A 56 -1.80 11.67 -10.45
N VAL A 57 -1.28 12.02 -9.27
CA VAL A 57 -1.07 11.09 -8.16
C VAL A 57 -2.38 10.41 -7.77
N LEU A 58 -3.48 11.17 -7.71
CA LEU A 58 -4.81 10.65 -7.40
C LEU A 58 -5.27 9.63 -8.46
N LEU A 59 -5.13 9.95 -9.75
CA LEU A 59 -5.46 9.03 -10.84
C LEU A 59 -4.64 7.75 -10.78
N PHE A 60 -3.34 7.83 -10.47
CA PHE A 60 -2.50 6.65 -10.34
C PHE A 60 -2.90 5.77 -9.16
N ASN A 61 -3.21 6.37 -8.00
CA ASN A 61 -3.73 5.63 -6.86
C ASN A 61 -5.07 4.94 -7.19
N LEU A 62 -5.96 5.61 -7.92
CA LEU A 62 -7.22 5.01 -8.36
C LEU A 62 -6.98 3.80 -9.28
N SER A 63 -6.05 3.92 -10.23
CA SER A 63 -5.69 2.80 -11.12
C SER A 63 -5.10 1.62 -10.34
N ALA A 64 -4.26 1.90 -9.34
CA ALA A 64 -3.65 0.87 -8.52
C ALA A 64 -4.70 0.15 -7.64
N ILE A 65 -5.67 0.88 -7.07
CA ILE A 65 -6.81 0.32 -6.33
C ILE A 65 -7.64 -0.60 -7.26
N LEU A 66 -7.91 -0.15 -8.49
CA LEU A 66 -8.65 -0.96 -9.46
C LEU A 66 -7.91 -2.26 -9.80
N CYS A 67 -6.60 -2.21 -10.03
CA CYS A 67 -5.78 -3.40 -10.26
C CYS A 67 -5.79 -4.34 -9.05
N GLN A 68 -5.65 -3.80 -7.83
CA GLN A 68 -5.70 -4.57 -6.58
C GLN A 68 -7.06 -5.29 -6.43
N TYR A 69 -8.14 -4.58 -6.75
CA TYR A 69 -9.50 -5.10 -6.73
C TYR A 69 -9.66 -6.26 -7.73
N LEU A 70 -9.20 -6.08 -8.96
CA LEU A 70 -9.19 -7.13 -9.99
C LEU A 70 -8.42 -8.38 -9.53
N SER A 71 -7.22 -8.21 -8.96
CA SER A 71 -6.43 -9.33 -8.42
C SER A 71 -7.15 -10.08 -7.29
N SER A 72 -7.88 -9.36 -6.44
CA SER A 72 -8.71 -9.95 -5.39
C SER A 72 -9.89 -10.75 -5.99
N CYS A 73 -10.60 -10.17 -6.96
CA CYS A 73 -11.70 -10.84 -7.65
C CYS A 73 -11.27 -12.15 -8.33
N ILE A 74 -10.07 -12.19 -8.92
CA ILE A 74 -9.52 -13.42 -9.51
C ILE A 74 -9.40 -14.53 -8.46
N GLY A 75 -8.90 -14.21 -7.26
CA GLY A 75 -8.78 -15.15 -6.14
C GLY A 75 -10.14 -15.66 -5.66
N ILE A 76 -11.14 -14.78 -5.56
CA ILE A 76 -12.51 -15.13 -5.12
C ILE A 76 -13.22 -16.03 -6.14
N VAL A 77 -13.19 -15.65 -7.41
CA VAL A 77 -13.96 -16.32 -8.47
C VAL A 77 -13.31 -17.64 -8.87
N THR A 78 -11.98 -17.66 -9.00
CA THR A 78 -11.25 -18.83 -9.52
C THR A 78 -10.86 -19.81 -8.41
N LYS A 79 -10.87 -19.37 -7.14
CA LYS A 79 -10.33 -20.12 -5.98
C LYS A 79 -8.88 -20.57 -6.15
N LYS A 80 -8.16 -19.92 -7.06
CA LYS A 80 -6.76 -20.15 -7.40
C LYS A 80 -5.98 -18.86 -7.26
N ASN A 81 -4.72 -18.97 -6.88
CA ASN A 81 -3.81 -17.83 -6.86
C ASN A 81 -3.43 -17.42 -8.29
N LEU A 82 -3.23 -16.13 -8.54
CA LEU A 82 -2.72 -15.58 -9.78
C LEU A 82 -1.46 -16.32 -10.28
N ALA A 83 -0.57 -16.74 -9.38
CA ALA A 83 0.60 -17.54 -9.74
C ALA A 83 0.23 -18.92 -10.33
N GLU A 84 -0.79 -19.58 -9.78
CA GLU A 84 -1.28 -20.89 -10.25
C GLU A 84 -1.96 -20.76 -11.61
N ILE A 85 -2.71 -19.68 -11.81
CA ILE A 85 -3.35 -19.35 -13.10
C ILE A 85 -2.27 -19.07 -14.15
N CYS A 86 -1.26 -18.26 -13.82
CA CYS A 86 -0.14 -18.01 -14.72
C CYS A 86 0.59 -19.30 -15.10
N HIS A 87 0.73 -20.26 -14.17
CA HIS A 87 1.36 -21.55 -14.47
C HIS A 87 0.51 -22.46 -15.36
N GLN A 88 -0.81 -22.32 -15.35
CA GLN A 88 -1.73 -23.11 -16.18
C GLN A 88 -1.85 -22.55 -17.60
N GLU A 89 -1.79 -21.22 -17.75
CA GLU A 89 -2.00 -20.54 -19.04
C GLU A 89 -0.70 -20.27 -19.81
N TYR A 90 0.43 -20.07 -19.13
CA TYR A 90 1.70 -19.70 -19.75
C TYR A 90 2.74 -20.83 -19.74
N ASP A 91 3.64 -20.80 -20.73
CA ASP A 91 4.79 -21.70 -20.80
C ASP A 91 5.78 -21.43 -19.63
N GLN A 92 6.53 -22.46 -19.24
CA GLN A 92 7.40 -22.47 -18.07
C GLN A 92 8.43 -21.32 -18.10
N LYS A 93 8.90 -20.92 -19.29
CA LYS A 93 9.83 -19.79 -19.45
C LYS A 93 9.21 -18.45 -19.00
N ILE A 94 7.94 -18.21 -19.37
CA ILE A 94 7.23 -16.98 -19.02
C ILE A 94 6.94 -16.97 -17.51
N CYS A 95 6.55 -18.10 -16.93
CA CYS A 95 6.36 -18.22 -15.49
C CYS A 95 7.64 -17.89 -14.69
N VAL A 96 8.80 -18.35 -15.16
CA VAL A 96 10.08 -18.03 -14.52
C VAL A 96 10.39 -16.53 -14.61
N VAL A 97 10.15 -15.89 -15.75
CA VAL A 97 10.34 -14.45 -15.92
C VAL A 97 9.40 -13.66 -14.99
N LEU A 98 8.12 -14.04 -14.92
CA LEU A 98 7.15 -13.41 -14.02
C LEU A 98 7.52 -13.61 -12.55
N GLY A 99 7.99 -14.80 -12.18
CA GLY A 99 8.49 -15.09 -10.83
C GLY A 99 9.71 -14.27 -10.47
N LEU A 100 10.66 -14.11 -11.39
CA LEU A 100 11.83 -13.26 -11.20
C LEU A 100 11.44 -11.79 -11.05
N GLN A 101 10.52 -11.29 -11.88
CA GLN A 101 9.99 -9.93 -11.78
C GLN A 101 9.31 -9.68 -10.43
N ALA A 102 8.49 -10.63 -9.96
CA ALA A 102 7.86 -10.53 -8.64
C ALA A 102 8.90 -10.53 -7.51
N GLY A 103 9.92 -11.39 -7.59
CA GLY A 103 11.01 -11.43 -6.62
C GLY A 103 11.82 -10.13 -6.58
N LEU A 104 12.17 -9.57 -7.74
CA LEU A 104 12.84 -8.27 -7.84
C LEU A 104 11.97 -7.15 -7.26
N SER A 105 10.67 -7.16 -7.55
CA SER A 105 9.72 -6.18 -7.00
C SER A 105 9.65 -6.25 -5.47
N LEU A 106 9.68 -7.46 -4.89
CA LEU A 106 9.72 -7.65 -3.45
C LEU A 106 10.99 -7.05 -2.84
N LEU A 107 12.16 -7.37 -3.42
CA LEU A 107 13.45 -6.83 -2.96
C LEU A 107 13.50 -5.31 -3.03
N THR A 108 13.07 -4.72 -4.14
CA THR A 108 13.03 -3.25 -4.30
C THR A 108 12.10 -2.59 -3.28
N SER A 109 10.96 -3.21 -2.97
CA SER A 109 10.04 -2.69 -1.96
C SER A 109 10.69 -2.65 -0.58
N GLU A 110 11.38 -3.72 -0.18
CA GLU A 110 12.10 -3.77 1.11
C GLU A 110 13.17 -2.67 1.21
N PHE A 111 13.96 -2.47 0.14
CA PHE A 111 14.94 -1.39 0.10
C PHE A 111 14.30 0.00 0.25
N THR A 112 13.17 0.23 -0.43
CA THR A 112 12.47 1.51 -0.40
C THR A 112 11.84 1.77 0.97
N MET A 113 11.29 0.73 1.62
CA MET A 113 10.77 0.81 2.98
C MET A 113 11.88 1.20 3.98
N ILE A 114 13.05 0.55 3.91
CA ILE A 114 14.20 0.88 4.77
C ILE A 114 14.63 2.34 4.53
N ALA A 115 14.74 2.76 3.27
CA ALA A 115 15.09 4.14 2.92
C ALA A 115 14.09 5.16 3.51
N GLY A 116 12.79 4.89 3.41
CA GLY A 116 11.73 5.72 3.99
C GLY A 116 11.89 5.91 5.50
N ILE A 117 12.13 4.80 6.22
CA ILE A 117 12.28 4.85 7.68
C ILE A 117 13.58 5.56 8.07
N VAL A 118 14.68 5.36 7.35
CA VAL A 118 15.96 6.05 7.61
C VAL A 118 15.80 7.56 7.45
N VAL A 119 15.15 8.02 6.37
CA VAL A 119 14.89 9.45 6.17
C VAL A 119 13.97 10.00 7.26
N GLY A 120 12.88 9.29 7.59
CA GLY A 120 11.97 9.70 8.66
C GLY A 120 12.66 9.77 10.02
N PHE A 121 13.52 8.81 10.34
CA PHE A 121 14.29 8.80 11.59
C PHE A 121 15.29 9.96 11.64
N ASN A 122 15.99 10.23 10.54
CA ASN A 122 16.91 11.35 10.45
C ASN A 122 16.20 12.70 10.65
N LEU A 123 14.96 12.85 10.17
CA LEU A 123 14.16 14.06 10.37
C LEU A 123 13.72 14.24 11.83
N VAL A 124 13.48 13.15 12.58
CA VAL A 124 13.00 13.23 13.98
C VAL A 124 14.15 13.47 14.96
N PHE A 125 15.29 12.82 14.76
CA PHE A 125 16.38 12.81 15.74
C PHE A 125 17.57 13.70 15.36
N GLU A 126 17.54 14.34 14.18
CA GLU A 126 18.66 15.13 13.62
C GLU A 126 20.01 14.41 13.77
N SER A 127 19.98 13.08 13.66
CA SER A 127 21.14 12.25 13.99
C SER A 127 22.19 12.31 12.89
N ASN A 128 23.41 12.70 13.26
CA ASN A 128 24.51 12.90 12.32
C ASN A 128 25.15 11.59 11.79
N ASN A 129 24.68 10.41 12.22
CA ASN A 129 25.29 9.11 11.88
C ASN A 129 24.33 8.23 11.07
N PRO A 130 24.26 8.38 9.74
CA PRO A 130 23.31 7.66 8.89
C PRO A 130 23.52 6.14 8.91
N ILE A 131 24.76 5.67 9.13
CA ILE A 131 25.09 4.24 9.14
C ILE A 131 24.43 3.53 10.32
N THR A 132 24.47 4.13 11.51
CA THR A 132 23.86 3.56 12.72
C THR A 132 22.34 3.49 12.58
N VAL A 133 21.75 4.51 11.96
CA VAL A 133 20.30 4.55 11.67
C VAL A 133 19.91 3.45 10.70
N VAL A 134 20.66 3.27 9.61
CA VAL A 134 20.39 2.19 8.62
C VAL A 134 20.47 0.81 9.27
N CYS A 135 21.51 0.54 10.06
CA CYS A 135 21.64 -0.75 10.76
C CYS A 135 20.49 -0.99 11.75
N PHE A 136 20.14 0.03 12.54
CA PHE A 136 19.04 -0.07 13.50
C PHE A 136 17.70 -0.31 12.78
N THR A 137 17.40 0.48 11.75
CA THR A 137 16.18 0.35 10.96
C THR A 137 16.08 -1.01 10.28
N SER A 138 17.16 -1.50 9.67
CA SER A 138 17.16 -2.81 9.02
C SER A 138 16.88 -3.94 10.01
N VAL A 139 17.42 -3.86 11.22
CA VAL A 139 17.13 -4.83 12.29
C VAL A 139 15.67 -4.72 12.73
N VAL A 140 15.16 -3.52 12.96
CA VAL A 140 13.76 -3.30 13.39
C VAL A 140 12.76 -3.81 12.35
N VAL A 141 12.96 -3.50 11.07
CA VAL A 141 12.06 -3.91 9.98
C VAL A 141 11.99 -5.42 9.81
N ASN A 142 13.08 -6.16 10.08
CA ASN A 142 13.08 -7.62 10.01
C ASN A 142 12.59 -8.26 11.32
N LEU A 143 13.00 -7.71 12.47
CA LEU A 143 12.72 -8.27 13.79
C LEU A 143 11.27 -8.02 14.22
N LEU A 144 10.69 -6.88 13.89
CA LEU A 144 9.32 -6.52 14.28
C LEU A 144 8.26 -7.46 13.66
N PRO A 145 8.19 -7.69 12.34
CA PRO A 145 7.24 -8.65 11.78
C PRO A 145 7.55 -10.09 12.20
N TYR A 146 8.83 -10.45 12.36
CA TYR A 146 9.22 -11.77 12.87
C TYR A 146 8.69 -12.02 14.29
N THR A 147 8.88 -11.05 15.20
CA THR A 147 8.36 -11.14 16.57
C THR A 147 6.85 -11.11 16.61
N LEU A 148 6.19 -10.28 15.79
CA LEU A 148 4.73 -10.26 15.66
C LEU A 148 4.16 -11.57 15.10
N SER A 149 4.90 -12.27 14.24
CA SER A 149 4.52 -13.59 13.73
C SER A 149 4.60 -14.68 14.81
N LEU A 150 5.40 -14.49 15.86
CA LEU A 150 5.46 -15.38 17.02
C LEU A 150 4.33 -15.09 18.03
N LEU A 151 3.73 -13.90 17.98
CA LEU A 151 2.58 -13.56 18.79
C LEU A 151 1.29 -14.15 18.17
N ASP A 152 0.32 -14.40 19.05
CA ASP A 152 -1.03 -14.78 18.64
C ASP A 152 -1.59 -13.77 17.62
N LYS A 153 -2.16 -14.26 16.51
CA LYS A 153 -2.60 -13.46 15.35
C LYS A 153 -3.49 -12.29 15.74
N ARG A 154 -4.28 -12.47 16.82
CA ARG A 154 -5.17 -11.44 17.37
C ARG A 154 -4.41 -10.26 18.00
N LYS A 155 -3.32 -10.54 18.75
CA LYS A 155 -2.51 -9.51 19.40
C LYS A 155 -1.66 -8.73 18.40
N ALA A 156 -1.09 -9.42 17.42
CA ALA A 156 -0.36 -8.79 16.33
C ALA A 156 -1.28 -7.86 15.51
N GLY A 157 -2.51 -8.31 15.23
CA GLY A 157 -3.52 -7.50 14.56
C GLY A 157 -3.87 -6.22 15.31
N MET A 158 -4.03 -6.29 16.63
CA MET A 158 -4.31 -5.13 17.46
C MET A 158 -3.14 -4.12 17.49
N PHE A 159 -1.90 -4.60 17.61
CA PHE A 159 -0.72 -3.72 17.62
C PHE A 159 -0.62 -2.89 16.34
N ASN A 160 -0.78 -3.54 15.18
CA ASN A 160 -0.77 -2.85 13.89
C ASN A 160 -1.94 -1.86 13.73
N ALA A 161 -3.13 -2.20 14.27
CA ALA A 161 -4.28 -1.31 14.27
C ALA A 161 -4.04 -0.05 15.15
N TYR A 162 -3.37 -0.19 16.29
CA TYR A 162 -2.99 0.96 17.12
C TYR A 162 -1.92 1.82 16.44
N ALA A 163 -0.88 1.20 15.85
CA ALA A 163 0.17 1.91 15.15
C ALA A 163 -0.38 2.73 13.96
N SER A 164 -1.29 2.17 13.17
CA SER A 164 -1.99 2.90 12.08
C SER A 164 -2.79 4.07 12.60
N GLY A 165 -3.64 3.83 13.60
CA GLY A 165 -4.48 4.87 14.18
C GLY A 165 -3.64 6.04 14.67
N PHE A 166 -2.53 5.75 15.34
CA PHE A 166 -1.59 6.76 15.80
C PHE A 166 -0.96 7.54 14.63
N THR A 167 -0.43 6.86 13.61
CA THR A 167 0.15 7.53 12.43
C THR A 167 -0.87 8.42 11.72
N LEU A 168 -2.11 7.94 11.55
CA LEU A 168 -3.19 8.71 10.92
C LEU A 168 -3.52 9.97 11.73
N VAL A 169 -3.64 9.84 13.06
CA VAL A 169 -3.89 10.97 13.95
C VAL A 169 -2.75 11.98 13.88
N CYS A 170 -1.49 11.54 13.92
CA CYS A 170 -0.33 12.42 13.77
C CYS A 170 -0.34 13.16 12.42
N PHE A 171 -0.67 12.47 11.32
CA PHE A 171 -0.77 13.08 10.00
C PHE A 171 -1.87 14.15 9.94
N VAL A 172 -3.07 13.86 10.44
CA VAL A 172 -4.19 14.81 10.47
C VAL A 172 -3.88 16.01 11.34
N LEU A 173 -3.30 15.80 12.53
CA LEU A 173 -2.87 16.90 13.39
C LEU A 173 -1.80 17.76 12.71
N GLY A 174 -0.84 17.14 12.02
CA GLY A 174 0.17 17.85 11.23
C GLY A 174 -0.45 18.73 10.14
N LEU A 175 -1.46 18.23 9.42
CA LEU A 175 -2.20 19.02 8.42
C LEU A 175 -2.97 20.18 9.03
N LEU A 176 -3.63 19.98 10.17
CA LEU A 176 -4.37 21.02 10.87
C LEU A 176 -3.46 22.15 11.36
N VAL A 177 -2.31 21.80 11.95
CA VAL A 177 -1.31 22.77 12.42
C VAL A 177 -0.66 23.52 11.26
N SER A 178 -0.41 22.85 10.14
CA SER A 178 0.29 23.44 8.99
C SER A 178 -0.49 24.55 8.29
N HIS A 179 -1.80 24.70 8.54
CA HIS A 179 -2.68 25.72 7.95
C HIS A 179 -2.31 26.05 6.49
N PRO A 180 -2.60 25.16 5.53
CA PRO A 180 -2.14 25.34 4.16
C PRO A 180 -2.66 26.66 3.57
N LYS A 181 -1.79 27.67 3.51
CA LYS A 181 -2.04 28.98 2.92
C LYS A 181 -1.88 28.91 1.40
N THR A 182 -2.81 28.27 0.71
CA THR A 182 -3.04 28.60 -0.71
C THR A 182 -4.52 28.44 -1.04
N PRO A 183 -5.14 29.38 -1.77
CA PRO A 183 -6.37 29.05 -2.48
C PRO A 183 -5.98 27.95 -3.47
N VAL A 184 -6.67 26.81 -3.42
CA VAL A 184 -6.58 25.76 -4.44
C VAL A 184 -6.96 26.42 -5.75
N ASN A 185 -5.96 26.91 -6.47
CA ASN A 185 -6.17 27.64 -7.70
C ASN A 185 -6.78 26.62 -8.66
N THR A 186 -7.93 26.91 -9.24
CA THR A 186 -8.71 25.99 -10.08
C THR A 186 -7.95 25.47 -11.32
N ASN A 187 -6.74 26.01 -11.58
CA ASN A 187 -5.78 25.51 -12.55
C ASN A 187 -5.12 24.15 -12.21
N VAL A 188 -5.35 23.56 -11.02
CA VAL A 188 -4.89 22.18 -10.70
C VAL A 188 -5.47 21.14 -11.67
N MET A 189 -6.52 21.49 -12.42
CA MET A 189 -7.12 20.61 -13.43
C MET A 189 -6.21 20.38 -14.66
N PHE A 190 -5.23 21.24 -14.92
CA PHE A 190 -4.27 21.09 -16.02
C PHE A 190 -2.83 21.24 -15.52
N PRO A 191 -2.16 20.12 -15.14
CA PRO A 191 -0.79 20.16 -14.63
C PRO A 191 0.16 20.73 -15.70
N LYS A 192 0.87 21.81 -15.36
CA LYS A 192 1.94 22.34 -16.22
C LYS A 192 3.17 21.45 -16.07
N LEU A 193 3.32 20.50 -17.00
CA LEU A 193 4.47 19.59 -17.01
C LEU A 193 5.72 20.31 -17.54
N SER A 194 6.63 20.66 -16.63
CA SER A 194 8.03 20.96 -16.93
C SER A 194 8.87 19.66 -16.95
N GLY A 195 10.05 19.68 -17.56
CA GLY A 195 10.91 18.49 -17.71
C GLY A 195 11.23 17.78 -16.39
N GLU A 196 11.53 18.54 -15.33
CA GLU A 196 11.78 17.96 -14.00
C GLU A 196 10.53 17.38 -13.35
N SER A 197 9.36 18.02 -13.52
CA SER A 197 8.09 17.53 -12.99
C SER A 197 7.66 16.23 -13.66
N ALA A 198 7.96 16.05 -14.95
CA ALA A 198 7.69 14.83 -15.69
C ALA A 198 8.57 13.67 -15.18
N TYR A 199 9.83 13.93 -14.84
CA TYR A 199 10.71 12.93 -14.24
C TYR A 199 10.20 12.47 -12.88
N SER A 200 9.88 13.41 -11.98
CA SER A 200 9.30 13.06 -10.66
C SER A 200 7.96 12.35 -10.79
N LEU A 201 7.14 12.71 -11.77
CA LEU A 201 5.90 11.99 -12.06
C LEU A 201 6.15 10.56 -12.52
N MET A 202 7.12 10.32 -13.42
CA MET A 202 7.49 8.98 -13.86
C MET A 202 7.99 8.13 -12.69
N VAL A 203 8.83 8.69 -11.82
CA VAL A 203 9.30 8.02 -10.61
C VAL A 203 8.12 7.62 -9.73
N LEU A 204 7.20 8.56 -9.48
CA LEU A 204 6.04 8.36 -8.62
C LEU A 204 5.03 7.35 -9.21
N LEU A 205 4.87 7.33 -10.53
CA LEU A 205 4.09 6.33 -11.26
C LEU A 205 4.72 4.94 -11.10
N GLY A 206 6.04 4.84 -11.30
CA GLY A 206 6.79 3.60 -11.17
C GLY A 206 6.76 3.01 -9.75
N THR A 207 6.73 3.87 -8.71
CA THR A 207 6.62 3.41 -7.31
C THR A 207 5.20 2.99 -6.93
N ASN A 208 4.18 3.33 -7.73
CA ASN A 208 2.80 3.07 -7.34
C ASN A 208 2.37 1.61 -7.56
N ILE A 209 2.87 1.00 -8.64
CA ILE A 209 2.52 -0.37 -9.03
C ILE A 209 3.52 -1.35 -8.42
N ILE A 210 3.12 -1.97 -7.31
CA ILE A 210 3.91 -3.00 -6.63
C ILE A 210 3.45 -4.37 -7.12
N VAL A 211 4.21 -4.97 -8.03
CA VAL A 211 3.84 -6.21 -8.74
C VAL A 211 3.63 -7.39 -7.80
N HIS A 212 4.47 -7.54 -6.76
CA HIS A 212 4.36 -8.65 -5.82
C HIS A 212 3.05 -8.62 -5.01
N ASN A 213 2.46 -7.44 -4.79
CA ASN A 213 1.19 -7.29 -4.05
C ASN A 213 0.01 -7.94 -4.77
N PHE A 214 0.02 -8.04 -6.10
CA PHE A 214 -1.04 -8.72 -6.85
C PHE A 214 -1.09 -10.22 -6.56
N TYR A 215 0.08 -10.85 -6.48
CA TYR A 215 0.21 -12.27 -6.11
C TYR A 215 -0.17 -12.51 -4.65
N THR A 216 0.30 -11.65 -3.74
CA THR A 216 -0.02 -11.77 -2.30
C THR A 216 -1.49 -11.56 -2.00
N HIS A 217 -2.15 -10.58 -2.64
CA HIS A 217 -3.58 -10.37 -2.42
C HIS A 217 -4.43 -11.52 -2.95
N SER A 218 -4.05 -12.09 -4.11
CA SER A 218 -4.75 -13.25 -4.66
C SER A 218 -4.65 -14.47 -3.74
N SER A 219 -3.50 -14.71 -3.10
CA SER A 219 -3.31 -15.83 -2.17
C SER A 219 -4.00 -15.63 -0.81
N VAL A 220 -3.96 -14.43 -0.23
CA VAL A 220 -4.61 -14.14 1.06
C VAL A 220 -6.13 -14.32 0.96
N VAL A 221 -6.72 -13.95 -0.16
CA VAL A 221 -8.16 -14.09 -0.38
C VAL A 221 -8.56 -15.55 -0.60
N GLN A 222 -7.70 -16.36 -1.21
CA GLN A 222 -7.92 -17.80 -1.35
C GLN A 222 -8.03 -18.52 0.02
N VAL A 223 -7.27 -18.09 1.03
CA VAL A 223 -7.24 -18.75 2.35
C VAL A 223 -8.47 -18.43 3.21
N ASN A 224 -9.19 -17.36 2.89
CA ASN A 224 -10.35 -16.89 3.67
C ASN A 224 -11.70 -17.38 3.12
N PHE A 225 -11.73 -18.18 2.03
CA PHE A 225 -12.93 -18.74 1.39
C PHE A 225 -12.75 -20.23 1.05
#